data_AF-A0A8C9MF63-F1
#
_entry.id   AF-A0A8C9MF63-F1
#
_cell.length_a   1.000
_cell.length_b   1.000
_cell.length_c   1.000
_cell.angle_alpha   90.00
_cell.angle_beta   90.00
_cell.angle_gamma   90.00
#
_symmetry.space_group_name_H-M   'P 1'
#
loop_
_entity.id
_entity.type
_entity.pdbx_description
1 polymer ?
#
loop_
_entity_poly.entity_id
_entity_poly.type
_entity_poly.pdbx_seq_one_letter_code
_entity_poly.pdbx_strand_id
1 'polypeptide(L)'
;MHTVDKIFVHSKFIFETYDNDIALLKLKEPIRFSEYIIPVLEVPYVNRNTCKQSTNLAITENMFCAGYDTEQKDACQGDSGGPHVTRYKDTYFVTGIVSWGEGCARKGKYGVYTKLSRFLGWQENR
;
A
#
# COMPACT_ATOMS: atom_id res chain seq x y z
N MET A 1 -11.19 -15.70 14.50
CA MET A 1 -11.67 -14.53 13.73
C MET A 1 -11.64 -13.32 14.66
N HIS A 2 -10.89 -12.27 14.31
CA HIS A 2 -10.79 -11.08 15.15
C HIS A 2 -11.90 -10.08 14.82
N THR A 3 -12.35 -9.31 15.81
CA THR A 3 -13.37 -8.27 15.63
C THR A 3 -12.73 -6.88 15.72
N VAL A 4 -13.17 -5.97 14.85
CA VAL A 4 -12.75 -4.57 14.86
C VAL A 4 -13.52 -3.80 15.95
N ASP A 5 -12.80 -3.02 16.76
CA ASP A 5 -13.31 -2.07 17.76
C ASP A 5 -13.59 -0.71 17.10
N LYS A 6 -12.57 -0.17 16.40
CA LYS A 6 -12.63 1.15 15.77
C LYS A 6 -11.87 1.17 14.45
N ILE A 7 -12.32 2.01 13.54
CA ILE A 7 -11.69 2.30 12.25
C ILE A 7 -11.36 3.79 12.22
N PHE A 8 -10.10 4.12 11.95
CA PHE A 8 -9.62 5.48 11.79
C PHE A 8 -9.20 5.65 10.33
N VAL A 9 -10.06 6.27 9.53
CA VAL A 9 -9.77 6.59 8.12
C VAL A 9 -9.18 7.98 8.05
N HIS A 10 -8.09 8.14 7.29
CA HIS A 10 -7.44 9.43 7.13
C HIS A 10 -8.44 10.51 6.68
N SER A 11 -8.58 11.59 7.45
CA SER A 11 -9.56 12.66 7.21
C SER A 11 -9.42 13.38 5.87
N LYS A 12 -8.22 13.35 5.27
CA LYS A 12 -7.94 13.90 3.94
C LYS A 12 -7.98 12.85 2.82
N PHE A 13 -8.58 11.68 3.05
CA PHE A 13 -8.77 10.70 2.00
C PHE A 13 -9.65 11.29 0.87
N ILE A 14 -9.20 11.15 -0.38
CA ILE A 14 -9.91 11.62 -1.57
C ILE A 14 -10.26 10.40 -2.43
N PHE A 15 -11.54 10.05 -2.50
CA PHE A 15 -12.00 8.83 -3.17
C PHE A 15 -11.74 8.85 -4.70
N GLU A 16 -11.82 10.02 -5.33
CA GLU A 16 -11.65 10.16 -6.78
C GLU A 16 -10.23 9.90 -7.25
N THR A 17 -9.25 10.17 -6.38
CA THR A 17 -7.81 10.07 -6.72
C THR A 17 -7.07 9.03 -5.89
N TYR A 18 -7.74 8.47 -4.88
CA TYR A 18 -7.15 7.64 -3.83
C TYR A 18 -6.00 8.34 -3.07
N ASP A 19 -5.97 9.68 -3.04
CA ASP A 19 -4.99 10.39 -2.24
C ASP A 19 -5.26 10.20 -0.75
N ASN A 20 -4.18 10.00 0.02
CA ASN A 20 -4.23 9.65 1.45
C ASN A 20 -5.03 8.38 1.76
N ASP A 21 -4.95 7.37 0.88
CA ASP A 21 -5.58 6.06 1.07
C ASP A 21 -4.89 5.24 2.18
N ILE A 22 -5.21 5.55 3.42
CA ILE A 22 -4.71 4.87 4.62
C ILE A 22 -5.77 4.87 5.73
N ALA A 23 -5.84 3.77 6.46
CA ALA A 23 -6.67 3.62 7.65
C ALA A 23 -5.97 2.78 8.72
N LEU A 24 -6.34 2.99 9.99
CA LEU A 24 -5.94 2.14 11.12
C LEU A 24 -7.15 1.39 11.66
N LEU A 25 -6.96 0.10 11.89
CA LEU A 25 -7.96 -0.76 12.53
C LEU A 25 -7.52 -1.08 13.95
N LYS A 26 -8.31 -0.67 14.93
CA LYS A 26 -8.15 -1.11 16.31
C LYS A 26 -8.98 -2.37 16.51
N LEU A 27 -8.37 -3.45 16.97
CA LEU A 27 -9.05 -4.70 17.29
C LEU A 27 -9.61 -4.67 18.72
N LYS A 28 -10.73 -5.37 18.94
CA LYS A 28 -11.31 -5.52 20.29
C LYS A 28 -10.40 -6.31 21.22
N GLU A 29 -9.69 -7.28 20.66
CA GLU A 29 -8.77 -8.15 21.39
C GLU A 29 -7.40 -8.13 20.71
N PRO A 30 -6.29 -8.13 21.48
CA PRO A 30 -4.95 -8.23 20.91
C PRO A 30 -4.76 -9.51 20.09
N ILE A 31 -4.03 -9.41 18.97
CA ILE A 31 -3.62 -10.58 18.18
C ILE A 31 -2.57 -11.37 18.98
N ARG A 32 -2.69 -12.70 18.95
CA ARG A 32 -1.61 -13.60 19.37
C ARG A 32 -0.71 -13.85 18.17
N PHE A 33 0.56 -13.44 18.27
CA PHE A 33 1.54 -13.66 17.21
C PHE A 33 1.83 -15.16 17.04
N SER A 34 1.95 -15.59 15.78
CA SER A 34 2.35 -16.94 15.39
C SER A 34 3.24 -16.88 14.15
N GLU A 35 3.94 -17.98 13.87
CA GLU A 35 4.83 -18.10 12.71
C GLU A 35 4.09 -18.04 11.35
N TYR A 36 2.76 -18.16 11.35
CA TYR A 36 1.93 -18.19 10.14
C TYR A 36 1.40 -16.82 9.69
N ILE A 37 1.77 -15.73 10.38
CA ILE A 37 1.34 -14.37 10.03
C ILE A 37 2.43 -13.73 9.15
N ILE A 38 2.45 -14.08 7.86
CA ILE A 38 3.35 -13.45 6.88
C ILE A 38 2.62 -13.22 5.55
N PRO A 39 2.00 -12.04 5.33
CA PRO A 39 1.71 -11.56 3.99
C PRO A 39 2.82 -10.59 3.58
N VAL A 40 3.60 -10.96 2.58
CA VAL A 40 4.68 -10.14 2.02
C VAL A 40 4.53 -10.10 0.52
N LEU A 41 4.22 -8.92 -0.02
CA LEU A 41 4.44 -8.64 -1.42
C LEU A 41 5.75 -7.85 -1.55
N GLU A 42 6.76 -8.49 -2.14
CA GLU A 42 8.03 -7.88 -2.49
C GLU A 42 8.03 -7.59 -3.99
N VAL A 43 7.86 -6.32 -4.35
CA VAL A 43 7.94 -5.83 -5.73
C VAL A 43 8.86 -4.62 -5.79
N PRO A 44 9.59 -4.41 -6.90
CA PRO A 44 10.56 -3.33 -6.99
C PRO A 44 9.90 -1.97 -7.14
N TYR A 45 10.51 -0.93 -6.56
CA TYR A 45 10.09 0.46 -6.79
C TYR A 45 10.26 0.86 -8.26
N VAL A 46 9.27 1.61 -8.76
CA VAL A 46 9.31 2.21 -10.08
C VAL A 46 9.64 3.69 -9.97
N ASN A 47 10.45 4.20 -10.90
CA ASN A 47 10.80 5.62 -10.95
C ASN A 47 9.54 6.50 -11.03
N ARG A 48 9.52 7.62 -10.30
CA ARG A 48 8.36 8.52 -10.22
C ARG A 48 7.91 9.06 -11.58
N ASN A 49 8.83 9.34 -12.49
CA ASN A 49 8.49 9.83 -13.84
C ASN A 49 7.87 8.72 -14.68
N THR A 50 8.44 7.51 -14.65
CA THR A 50 7.88 6.33 -15.32
C THR A 50 6.49 6.00 -14.80
N CYS A 51 6.30 6.04 -13.47
CA CYS A 51 5.02 5.85 -12.80
C CYS A 51 3.98 6.86 -13.31
N LYS A 52 4.30 8.16 -13.30
CA LYS A 52 3.42 9.22 -13.82
C LYS A 52 3.09 9.06 -15.31
N GLN A 53 4.04 8.62 -16.13
CA GLN A 53 3.84 8.41 -17.57
C GLN A 53 3.01 7.16 -17.87
N SER A 54 2.96 6.21 -16.95
CA SER A 54 2.22 4.95 -17.12
C SER A 54 0.71 5.11 -17.01
N THR A 55 0.20 6.21 -16.46
CA THR A 55 -1.22 6.41 -16.14
C THR A 55 -1.71 7.81 -16.50
N ASN A 56 -3.02 7.94 -16.73
CA ASN A 56 -3.68 9.26 -16.87
C ASN A 56 -4.15 9.83 -15.52
N LEU A 57 -4.07 9.06 -14.43
CA LEU A 57 -4.43 9.49 -13.08
C LEU A 57 -3.26 10.22 -12.42
N ALA A 58 -3.57 11.17 -11.54
CA ALA A 58 -2.55 11.94 -10.85
C ALA A 58 -1.83 11.10 -9.79
N ILE A 59 -0.51 10.93 -9.94
CA ILE A 59 0.34 10.35 -8.89
C ILE A 59 0.83 11.45 -7.94
N THR A 60 0.24 11.52 -6.75
CA THR A 60 0.57 12.53 -5.73
C THR A 60 1.91 12.22 -5.03
N GLU A 61 2.37 13.11 -4.15
CA GLU A 61 3.57 12.87 -3.33
C GLU A 61 3.32 11.86 -2.19
N ASN A 62 2.05 11.52 -1.94
CA ASN A 62 1.63 10.51 -0.95
C ASN A 62 1.61 9.10 -1.53
N MET A 63 1.99 8.93 -2.80
CA MET A 63 1.95 7.66 -3.53
C MET A 63 3.32 7.31 -4.12
N PHE A 64 3.51 6.02 -4.39
CA PHE A 64 4.57 5.52 -5.26
C PHE A 64 4.08 4.31 -6.07
N CYS A 65 4.74 4.02 -7.20
CA CYS A 65 4.49 2.81 -7.96
C CYS A 65 5.52 1.73 -7.60
N ALA A 66 5.10 0.47 -7.61
CA ALA A 66 5.98 -0.68 -7.55
C ALA A 66 5.41 -1.83 -8.40
N GLY A 67 6.30 -2.66 -8.94
CA GLY A 67 5.93 -3.74 -9.85
C GLY A 67 6.89 -3.87 -11.02
N TYR A 68 6.56 -4.78 -11.93
CA TYR A 68 7.37 -5.10 -13.09
C TYR A 68 6.69 -4.58 -14.37
N ASP A 69 7.49 -4.13 -15.34
CA ASP A 69 6.97 -3.66 -16.63
C ASP A 69 6.41 -4.82 -17.49
N THR A 70 7.02 -6.01 -17.37
CA THR A 70 6.75 -7.16 -18.24
C THR A 70 6.48 -8.48 -17.50
N GLU A 71 6.79 -8.58 -16.20
CA GLU A 71 6.48 -9.79 -15.44
C GLU A 71 5.01 -9.80 -15.00
N GLN A 72 4.39 -10.99 -15.00
CA GLN A 72 3.03 -11.18 -14.49
C GLN A 72 2.98 -11.23 -12.96
N LYS A 73 3.63 -10.27 -12.28
CA LYS A 73 3.67 -10.16 -10.82
C LYS A 73 3.23 -8.77 -10.41
N ASP A 74 2.07 -8.69 -9.78
CA ASP A 74 1.45 -7.44 -9.37
C ASP A 74 0.53 -7.68 -8.16
N ALA A 75 0.29 -6.63 -7.37
CA ALA A 75 -0.82 -6.63 -6.42
C ALA A 75 -2.12 -6.57 -7.24
N CYS A 76 -3.09 -7.41 -6.93
CA CYS A 76 -4.32 -7.49 -7.71
C CYS A 76 -5.55 -7.25 -6.84
N GLN A 77 -6.73 -7.44 -7.44
CA GLN A 77 -8.01 -7.32 -6.76
C GLN A 77 -8.05 -8.21 -5.51
N GLY A 78 -8.34 -7.60 -4.37
CA GLY A 78 -8.38 -8.26 -3.06
C GLY A 78 -7.14 -8.03 -2.20
N ASP A 79 -6.05 -7.49 -2.77
CA ASP A 79 -4.83 -7.16 -2.01
C ASP A 79 -4.86 -5.74 -1.41
N SER A 80 -5.86 -4.91 -1.73
CA SER A 80 -5.98 -3.54 -1.20
C SER A 80 -5.94 -3.53 0.33
N GLY A 81 -5.09 -2.66 0.89
CA GLY A 81 -4.78 -2.63 2.32
C GLY A 81 -3.64 -3.56 2.74
N GLY A 82 -3.14 -4.42 1.84
CA GLY A 82 -2.00 -5.30 2.07
C GLY A 82 -0.67 -4.55 2.16
N PRO A 83 0.33 -5.11 2.87
CA PRO A 83 1.62 -4.46 3.05
C PRO A 83 2.54 -4.63 1.83
N HIS A 84 3.07 -3.52 1.34
CA HIS A 84 4.30 -3.52 0.54
C HIS A 84 5.49 -3.46 1.49
N VAL A 85 6.43 -4.39 1.35
CA VAL A 85 7.60 -4.46 2.23
C VAL A 85 8.90 -4.29 1.46
N THR A 86 9.93 -3.81 2.16
CA THR A 86 11.28 -3.70 1.62
C THR A 86 12.24 -4.32 2.62
N ARG A 87 13.08 -5.24 2.15
CA ARG A 87 14.12 -5.85 2.97
C ARG A 87 15.33 -4.92 3.07
N TYR A 88 15.77 -4.65 4.29
CA TYR A 88 17.06 -3.99 4.56
C TYR A 88 17.83 -4.83 5.58
N LYS A 89 18.97 -5.38 5.15
CA LYS A 89 19.70 -6.42 5.89
C LYS A 89 18.77 -7.61 6.19
N ASP A 90 18.61 -7.98 7.46
CA ASP A 90 17.77 -9.09 7.91
C ASP A 90 16.42 -8.63 8.47
N THR A 91 15.96 -7.44 8.08
CA THR A 91 14.70 -6.87 8.56
C THR A 91 13.83 -6.40 7.40
N TYR A 92 12.55 -6.78 7.44
CA TYR A 92 11.53 -6.31 6.51
C TYR A 92 10.83 -5.09 7.11
N PHE A 93 10.77 -4.01 6.33
CA PHE A 93 10.06 -2.79 6.70
C PHE A 93 8.83 -2.66 5.82
N VAL A 94 7.66 -2.40 6.42
CA VAL A 94 6.49 -1.98 5.65
C VAL A 94 6.74 -0.57 5.14
N THR A 95 6.76 -0.41 3.83
CA THR A 95 7.08 0.86 3.17
C THR A 95 5.90 1.43 2.39
N GLY A 96 4.90 0.60 2.09
CA GLY A 96 3.65 1.06 1.51
C GLY A 96 2.46 0.16 1.83
N ILE A 97 1.29 0.63 1.42
CA ILE A 97 0.02 -0.09 1.48
C ILE A 97 -0.51 -0.19 0.06
N VAL A 98 -0.92 -1.39 -0.38
CA VAL A 98 -1.57 -1.59 -1.69
C VAL A 98 -2.83 -0.71 -1.73
N SER A 99 -2.91 0.17 -2.74
CA SER A 99 -4.03 1.11 -2.88
C SER A 99 -4.83 0.78 -4.14
N TRP A 100 -4.29 1.10 -5.32
CA TRP A 100 -4.99 0.92 -6.60
C TRP A 100 -4.03 0.54 -7.73
N GLY A 101 -4.59 0.16 -8.88
CA GLY A 101 -3.83 -0.15 -10.10
C GLY A 101 -4.76 -0.21 -11.33
N GLU A 102 -4.19 -0.02 -12.53
CA GLU A 102 -4.95 -0.08 -13.79
C GLU A 102 -5.01 -1.50 -14.36
N GLY A 103 -5.87 -2.33 -13.77
CA GLY A 103 -5.86 -3.77 -14.02
C GLY A 103 -4.73 -4.46 -13.27
N CYS A 104 -4.56 -5.77 -13.48
CA CYS A 104 -3.50 -6.55 -12.82
C CYS A 104 -2.46 -6.97 -13.83
N ALA A 105 -1.19 -6.73 -13.53
CA ALA A 105 -0.04 -7.20 -14.29
C ALA A 105 -0.11 -6.86 -15.80
N ARG A 106 -0.65 -5.68 -16.12
CA ARG A 106 -0.71 -5.19 -17.50
C ARG A 106 0.64 -4.61 -17.89
N LYS A 107 1.09 -4.95 -19.10
CA LYS A 107 2.32 -4.39 -19.67
C LYS A 107 2.29 -2.86 -19.61
N GLY A 108 3.35 -2.25 -19.08
CA GLY A 108 3.45 -0.80 -18.94
C GLY A 108 2.56 -0.18 -17.87
N LYS A 109 1.97 -0.99 -16.98
CA LYS A 109 1.20 -0.53 -15.80
C LYS A 109 1.83 -1.09 -14.54
N TYR A 110 1.60 -0.40 -13.42
CA TYR A 110 2.17 -0.75 -12.12
C TYR A 110 1.10 -0.62 -11.03
N GLY A 111 1.28 -1.37 -9.94
CA GLY A 111 0.54 -1.12 -8.71
C GLY A 111 0.94 0.21 -8.09
N VAL A 112 -0.04 0.93 -7.57
CA VAL A 112 0.13 2.20 -6.85
C VAL A 112 -0.13 1.97 -5.36
N TYR A 113 0.80 2.46 -4.56
CA TYR A 113 0.87 2.22 -3.13
C TYR A 113 0.89 3.53 -2.36
N THR A 114 0.21 3.54 -1.21
CA THR A 114 0.31 4.65 -0.26
C THR A 114 1.69 4.68 0.36
N LYS A 115 2.38 5.82 0.28
CA LYS A 115 3.77 6.01 0.72
C LYS A 115 3.86 6.25 2.22
N LEU A 116 4.13 5.22 3.02
CA LEU A 116 4.12 5.31 4.50
C LEU A 116 5.06 6.36 5.09
N SER A 117 6.19 6.66 4.41
CA SER A 117 7.10 7.73 4.85
C SER A 117 6.44 9.12 4.93
N ARG A 118 5.30 9.33 4.26
CA ARG A 118 4.50 10.57 4.33
C ARG A 118 3.55 10.61 5.53
N PHE A 119 3.31 9.47 6.17
CA PHE A 119 2.32 9.29 7.24
C PHE A 119 2.94 8.89 8.58
N LEU A 120 4.28 8.90 8.72
CA LEU A 120 4.94 8.59 10.00
C LEU A 120 4.53 9.53 11.14
N GLY A 121 4.18 10.78 10.82
CA GLY A 121 3.66 11.76 11.76
C GLY A 121 2.13 11.81 11.84
N TRP A 122 1.42 10.93 11.13
CA TRP A 122 -0.04 10.92 11.14
C TRP A 122 -0.52 10.46 12.52
N GLN A 123 -1.11 11.40 13.24
CA GLN A 123 -1.76 11.17 14.52
C GLN A 123 -3.20 11.66 14.41
N GLU A 124 -4.09 10.82 13.88
CA GLU A 124 -5.51 11.09 14.06
C GLU A 124 -5.94 10.57 15.43
N ASN A 125 -6.03 11.52 16.36
CA ASN A 125 -6.71 11.43 17.67
C ASN A 125 -6.46 10.13 18.45
N ARG A 126 -5.40 10.15 19.28
CA ARG A 126 -5.31 9.27 20.46
C ARG A 126 -6.58 9.37 21.32
#